data_AF-A0A0N4W6K8-F1
#
_entry.id   AF-A0A0N4W6K8-F1
#
_cell.length_a   1.000
_cell.length_b   1.000
_cell.length_c   1.000
_cell.angle_alpha   90.00
_cell.angle_beta   90.00
_cell.angle_gamma   90.00
#
_symmetry.space_group_name_H-M   'P 1'
#
loop_
_entity.id
_entity.type
_entity.pdbx_description
1 polymer ?
#
loop_
_entity_poly.entity_id
_entity_poly.type
_entity_poly.pdbx_seq_one_letter_code
_entity_poly.pdbx_strand_id
1 'polypeptide(L)'
;MFRRHCVVAEILKTSDWVLFIDADIGIVNPTRLIEEYIDPRYDITFYDRFCSWEVAMGSYIVKNTEFSRNFLMNFADFENRLPNSFHGSDNGAIHAYLLETLVPGSRPDAHVCYSIWHQSSGYEDLFLFESCIRSIIGSRNTFDKCLQQQEILVAKFFKEKILRSKFFVLQGTGWVRDIWITNSLWSYERDFMLHGMKESDRSAVPDGIFSALECSSGTVEWEYDVRLRVSRSMVDKLLHDMAQAVEKRRWKSLARVHGYLGDLL
;
A
#
# COMPACT_ATOMS: atom_id res chain seq x y z
N MET A 1 -15.47 0.13 0.75
CA MET A 1 -14.20 -0.61 0.96
C MET A 1 -13.71 -0.54 2.41
N PHE A 2 -13.94 0.55 3.14
CA PHE A 2 -13.38 0.80 4.47
C PHE A 2 -13.73 -0.23 5.56
N ARG A 3 -14.91 -0.87 5.48
CA ARG A 3 -15.33 -1.93 6.42
C ARG A 3 -14.30 -3.06 6.58
N ARG A 4 -13.51 -3.34 5.54
CA ARG A 4 -12.44 -4.36 5.61
C ARG A 4 -11.42 -4.06 6.70
N HIS A 5 -11.11 -2.79 6.96
CA HIS A 5 -10.16 -2.39 8.01
C HIS A 5 -10.74 -2.60 9.41
N CYS A 6 -12.04 -2.35 9.59
CA CYS A 6 -12.75 -2.68 10.83
C CYS A 6 -12.72 -4.19 11.12
N VAL A 7 -12.99 -5.03 10.10
CA VAL A 7 -12.90 -6.50 10.25
C VAL A 7 -11.50 -6.94 10.65
N VAL A 8 -10.45 -6.39 10.01
CA VAL A 8 -9.07 -6.69 10.39
C VAL A 8 -8.79 -6.27 11.83
N ALA A 9 -9.25 -5.11 12.29
CA ALA A 9 -9.08 -4.66 13.67
C ALA A 9 -9.74 -5.59 14.70
N GLU A 10 -10.90 -6.18 14.36
CA GLU A 10 -11.59 -7.15 15.20
C GLU A 10 -10.87 -8.50 15.25
N ILE A 11 -10.45 -9.04 14.08
CA ILE A 11 -9.66 -10.28 14.01
C ILE A 11 -8.37 -10.15 14.83
N LEU A 12 -7.73 -8.98 14.73
CA LEU A 12 -6.48 -8.67 15.43
C LEU A 12 -6.60 -8.80 16.95
N LYS A 13 -7.79 -8.68 17.56
CA LYS A 13 -7.99 -8.88 19.02
C LYS A 13 -7.60 -10.30 19.49
N THR A 14 -7.60 -11.28 18.58
CA THR A 14 -7.35 -12.70 18.88
C THR A 14 -6.13 -13.27 18.16
N SER A 15 -5.39 -12.45 17.42
CA SER A 15 -4.22 -12.85 16.63
C SER A 15 -3.00 -12.02 17.04
N ASP A 16 -1.78 -12.54 16.89
CA ASP A 16 -0.56 -11.75 17.12
C ASP A 16 -0.23 -10.82 15.94
N TRP A 17 -0.50 -11.31 14.73
CA TRP A 17 -0.31 -10.64 13.46
C TRP A 17 -1.46 -10.97 12.53
N VAL A 18 -1.79 -10.07 11.61
CA VAL A 18 -2.71 -10.30 10.51
C VAL A 18 -2.06 -9.82 9.21
N LEU A 19 -2.12 -10.66 8.18
CA LEU A 19 -1.91 -10.26 6.80
C LEU A 19 -3.27 -10.00 6.16
N PHE A 20 -3.50 -8.76 5.72
CA PHE A 20 -4.63 -8.43 4.85
C PHE A 20 -4.21 -8.62 3.38
N ILE A 21 -5.06 -9.23 2.56
CA ILE A 21 -4.90 -9.37 1.10
C ILE A 21 -6.24 -9.24 0.39
N ASP A 22 -6.25 -8.58 -0.76
CA ASP A 22 -7.38 -8.54 -1.68
C ASP A 22 -7.56 -9.87 -2.41
N ALA A 23 -8.80 -10.11 -2.85
CA ALA A 23 -9.21 -11.38 -3.45
C ALA A 23 -8.57 -11.65 -4.82
N ASP A 24 -8.03 -10.63 -5.48
CA ASP A 24 -7.30 -10.75 -6.76
C ASP A 24 -5.78 -10.72 -6.58
N ILE A 25 -5.30 -11.04 -5.37
CA ILE A 25 -3.89 -11.28 -5.07
C ILE A 25 -3.64 -12.80 -5.02
N GLY A 26 -2.80 -13.31 -5.92
CA GLY A 26 -2.39 -14.70 -5.97
C GLY A 26 -0.94 -14.91 -5.52
N ILE A 27 -0.68 -16.00 -4.79
CA ILE A 27 0.67 -16.46 -4.46
C ILE A 27 1.27 -17.12 -5.70
N VAL A 28 2.48 -16.70 -6.10
CA VAL A 28 3.21 -17.31 -7.23
C VAL A 28 4.46 -18.07 -6.79
N ASN A 29 4.94 -17.82 -5.57
CA ASN A 29 6.03 -18.59 -4.98
C ASN A 29 5.63 -19.12 -3.59
N PRO A 30 5.19 -20.38 -3.49
CA PRO A 30 4.78 -20.98 -2.21
C PRO A 30 5.97 -21.41 -1.33
N THR A 31 7.21 -21.25 -1.80
CA THR A 31 8.41 -21.57 -0.99
C THR A 31 8.95 -20.39 -0.20
N ARG A 32 8.38 -19.19 -0.38
CA ARG A 32 8.71 -18.02 0.44
C ARG A 32 7.72 -17.85 1.57
N LEU A 33 8.21 -17.30 2.66
CA LEU A 33 7.45 -17.05 3.87
C LEU A 33 7.09 -15.57 3.96
N ILE A 34 5.86 -15.26 4.37
CA ILE A 34 5.44 -13.86 4.57
C ILE A 34 6.23 -13.20 5.71
N GLU A 35 6.70 -14.02 6.65
CA GLU A 35 7.56 -13.64 7.77
C GLU A 35 8.86 -12.96 7.32
N GLU A 36 9.34 -13.22 6.09
CA GLU A 36 10.50 -12.52 5.51
C GLU A 36 10.26 -11.01 5.36
N TYR A 37 9.00 -10.57 5.34
CA TYR A 37 8.57 -9.18 5.19
C TYR A 37 8.12 -8.56 6.52
N ILE A 38 8.17 -9.31 7.62
CA ILE A 38 7.81 -8.83 8.95
C ILE A 38 9.03 -8.21 9.61
N ASP A 39 8.93 -6.92 9.94
CA ASP A 39 9.88 -6.27 10.85
C ASP A 39 9.17 -5.98 12.19
N PRO A 40 9.53 -6.70 13.27
CA PRO A 40 8.81 -6.65 14.54
C PRO A 40 8.94 -5.31 15.27
N ARG A 41 9.78 -4.40 14.77
CA ARG A 41 9.93 -3.03 15.27
C ARG A 41 8.73 -2.15 14.91
N TYR A 42 7.98 -2.50 13.88
CA TYR A 42 6.83 -1.73 13.39
C TYR A 42 5.50 -2.38 13.76
N ASP A 43 4.50 -1.54 14.05
CA ASP A 43 3.15 -2.00 14.38
C ASP A 43 2.33 -2.31 13.12
N ILE A 44 2.55 -1.55 12.04
CA ILE A 44 1.90 -1.75 10.73
C ILE A 44 2.92 -1.56 9.62
N THR A 45 2.89 -2.45 8.62
CA THR A 45 3.72 -2.38 7.42
C THR A 45 2.85 -2.32 6.18
N PHE A 46 3.02 -1.24 5.42
CA PHE A 46 2.48 -1.06 4.07
C PHE A 46 3.63 -1.11 3.07
N TYR A 47 3.31 -0.99 1.78
CA TYR A 47 4.30 -0.87 0.72
C TYR A 47 3.85 0.15 -0.33
N ASP A 48 4.83 0.81 -0.95
CA ASP A 48 4.56 1.65 -2.12
C ASP A 48 4.22 0.74 -3.30
N ARG A 49 3.20 1.11 -4.05
CA ARG A 49 2.86 0.43 -5.29
C ARG A 49 3.96 0.67 -6.33
N PHE A 50 4.27 -0.34 -7.14
CA PHE A 50 5.38 -0.25 -8.10
C PHE A 50 5.11 0.66 -9.30
N CYS A 51 3.85 0.93 -9.64
CA CYS A 51 3.46 1.68 -10.83
C CYS A 51 2.92 3.11 -10.56
N SER A 52 2.93 3.55 -9.30
CA SER A 52 2.43 4.86 -8.84
C SER A 52 3.16 5.28 -7.54
N TRP A 53 2.76 6.39 -6.91
CA TRP A 53 3.24 6.79 -5.57
C TRP A 53 2.26 6.43 -4.46
N GLU A 54 1.32 5.55 -4.80
CA GLU A 54 0.30 5.08 -3.89
C GLU A 54 0.94 4.22 -2.80
N VAL A 55 0.54 4.45 -1.56
CA VAL A 55 0.60 3.39 -0.55
C VAL A 55 -0.46 2.36 -0.92
N ALA A 56 -0.01 1.14 -1.23
CA ALA A 56 -0.91 0.07 -1.64
C ALA A 56 -1.80 -0.36 -0.47
N MET A 57 -3.12 -0.36 -0.69
CA MET A 57 -4.11 -0.79 0.30
C MET A 57 -4.69 -2.17 0.03
N GLY A 58 -4.29 -2.82 -1.07
CA GLY A 58 -4.70 -4.19 -1.37
C GLY A 58 -4.02 -5.25 -0.52
N SER A 59 -2.94 -4.90 0.19
CA SER A 59 -2.35 -5.77 1.21
C SER A 59 -1.56 -4.96 2.23
N TYR A 60 -1.54 -5.41 3.49
CA TYR A 60 -0.68 -4.89 4.55
C TYR A 60 -0.51 -5.93 5.66
N ILE A 61 0.59 -5.84 6.39
CA ILE A 61 0.86 -6.66 7.57
C ILE A 61 0.65 -5.80 8.80
N VAL A 62 -0.07 -6.32 9.80
CA VAL A 62 -0.37 -5.59 11.03
C VAL A 62 -0.13 -6.45 12.26
N LYS A 63 0.61 -5.89 13.22
CA LYS A 63 0.84 -6.47 14.54
C LYS A 63 -0.29 -6.12 15.49
N ASN A 64 -0.64 -7.03 16.38
CA ASN A 64 -1.64 -6.78 17.41
C ASN A 64 -1.13 -5.84 18.51
N THR A 65 -1.41 -4.56 18.31
CA THR A 65 -1.20 -3.51 19.31
C THR A 65 -2.46 -2.66 19.45
N GLU A 66 -2.60 -1.97 20.58
CA GLU A 66 -3.68 -1.00 20.75
C GLU A 66 -3.63 0.10 19.68
N PHE A 67 -2.42 0.53 19.30
CA PHE A 67 -2.24 1.48 18.21
C PHE A 67 -2.78 0.94 16.89
N SER A 68 -2.44 -0.30 16.51
CA SER A 68 -2.88 -0.91 15.25
C SER A 68 -4.39 -1.04 15.16
N ARG A 69 -5.04 -1.49 16.24
CA ARG A 69 -6.51 -1.61 16.30
C ARG A 69 -7.17 -0.25 16.17
N ASN A 70 -6.70 0.74 16.92
CA ASN A 70 -7.25 2.10 16.88
C ASN A 70 -6.99 2.77 15.52
N PHE A 71 -5.82 2.57 14.91
CA PHE A 71 -5.49 3.07 13.57
C PHE A 71 -6.47 2.52 12.53
N LEU A 72 -6.69 1.20 12.51
CA LEU A 72 -7.57 0.57 11.54
C LEU A 72 -9.05 0.93 11.74
N MET A 73 -9.51 1.03 12.99
CA MET A 73 -10.87 1.49 13.30
C MET A 73 -11.09 2.95 12.88
N ASN A 74 -10.16 3.84 13.23
CA ASN A 74 -10.23 5.24 12.83
C ASN A 74 -10.10 5.42 11.31
N PHE A 75 -9.32 4.58 10.64
CA PHE A 75 -9.25 4.58 9.19
C PHE A 75 -10.56 4.10 8.57
N ALA A 76 -11.21 3.09 9.15
CA ALA A 76 -12.54 2.66 8.72
C ALA A 76 -13.56 3.80 8.84
N ASP A 77 -13.53 4.56 9.94
CA ASP A 77 -14.41 5.72 10.16
C ASP A 77 -14.10 6.91 9.24
N PHE A 78 -12.90 6.95 8.65
CA PHE A 78 -12.48 7.98 7.69
C PHE A 78 -13.32 7.97 6.41
N GLU A 79 -14.10 6.92 6.15
CA GLU A 79 -15.12 6.86 5.09
C GLU A 79 -16.09 8.06 5.17
N ASN A 80 -16.36 8.57 6.37
CA ASN A 80 -17.26 9.73 6.59
C ASN A 80 -16.61 11.09 6.26
N ARG A 81 -15.33 11.11 5.87
CA ARG A 81 -14.54 12.33 5.62
C ARG A 81 -14.06 12.46 4.18
N LEU A 82 -14.54 11.57 3.30
CA LEU A 82 -14.17 11.58 1.88
C LEU A 82 -14.82 12.77 1.17
N PRO A 83 -14.15 13.35 0.16
CA PRO A 83 -14.77 14.39 -0.66
C PRO A 83 -15.86 13.79 -1.56
N ASN A 84 -16.82 14.62 -1.97
CA ASN A 84 -17.90 14.24 -2.90
C ASN A 84 -17.43 14.18 -4.38
N SER A 85 -16.14 13.90 -4.61
CA SER A 85 -15.46 13.84 -5.90
C SER A 85 -14.88 12.44 -6.14
N PHE A 86 -14.18 12.22 -7.26
CA PHE A 86 -13.47 10.96 -7.47
C PHE A 86 -12.30 10.85 -6.47
N HIS A 87 -12.46 10.01 -5.45
CA HIS A 87 -11.53 9.97 -4.32
C HIS A 87 -10.67 8.71 -4.22
N GLY A 88 -10.88 7.71 -5.09
CA GLY A 88 -10.05 6.49 -5.10
C GLY A 88 -10.30 5.51 -3.94
N SER A 89 -11.46 5.60 -3.28
CA SER A 89 -11.77 4.80 -2.10
C SER A 89 -10.71 4.96 -0.99
N ASP A 90 -10.44 3.91 -0.23
CA ASP A 90 -9.40 3.77 0.78
C ASP A 90 -7.97 3.81 0.23
N ASN A 91 -7.72 3.32 -0.99
CA ASN A 91 -6.43 3.51 -1.67
C ASN A 91 -6.06 5.00 -1.79
N GLY A 92 -7.00 5.85 -2.18
CA GLY A 92 -6.78 7.30 -2.19
C GLY A 92 -6.71 7.86 -0.77
N ALA A 93 -7.69 7.52 0.07
CA ALA A 93 -7.85 8.11 1.40
C ALA A 93 -6.72 7.82 2.38
N ILE A 94 -6.00 6.70 2.25
CA ILE A 94 -4.87 6.37 3.14
C ILE A 94 -3.83 7.50 3.15
N HIS A 95 -3.62 8.20 2.04
CA HIS A 95 -2.63 9.28 1.95
C HIS A 95 -2.98 10.44 2.88
N ALA A 96 -4.23 10.92 2.82
CA ALA A 96 -4.74 11.95 3.72
C ALA A 96 -4.69 11.46 5.18
N TYR A 97 -5.12 10.23 5.42
CA TYR A 97 -5.16 9.65 6.77
C TYR A 97 -3.76 9.52 7.39
N LEU A 98 -2.75 9.13 6.61
CA LEU A 98 -1.35 9.06 7.05
C LEU A 98 -0.78 10.41 7.40
N LEU A 99 -1.01 11.43 6.56
CA LEU A 99 -0.58 12.80 6.84
C LEU A 99 -1.18 13.27 8.18
N GLU A 100 -2.49 13.11 8.36
CA GLU A 100 -3.20 13.59 9.56
C GLU A 100 -2.85 12.81 10.82
N THR A 101 -2.56 11.51 10.69
CA THR A 101 -2.26 10.66 11.84
C THR A 101 -0.79 10.74 12.27
N LEU A 102 0.12 10.82 11.31
CA LEU A 102 1.57 10.71 11.57
C LEU A 102 2.27 12.06 11.65
N VAL A 103 1.82 13.05 10.87
CA VAL A 103 2.42 14.39 10.80
C VAL A 103 1.34 15.48 10.79
N PRO A 104 0.44 15.52 11.80
CA PRO A 104 -0.69 16.47 11.82
C PRO A 104 -0.26 17.94 11.69
N GLY A 105 0.95 18.29 12.14
CA GLY A 105 1.50 19.64 12.01
C GLY A 105 1.72 20.09 10.57
N SER A 106 1.85 19.17 9.61
CA SER A 106 1.99 19.46 8.18
C SER A 106 0.65 19.51 7.43
N ARG A 107 -0.47 19.30 8.13
CA ARG A 107 -1.81 19.36 7.53
C ARG A 107 -2.16 20.73 6.91
N PRO A 108 -1.78 21.88 7.49
CA PRO A 108 -1.97 23.19 6.86
C PRO A 108 -1.23 23.33 5.53
N ASP A 109 -0.02 22.76 5.43
CA ASP A 109 0.80 22.81 4.23
C ASP A 109 0.21 22.00 3.07
N ALA A 110 -0.67 21.03 3.38
CA ALA A 110 -1.32 20.18 2.40
C ALA A 110 -2.60 20.75 1.78
N HIS A 111 -3.02 21.98 2.11
CA HIS A 111 -4.30 22.54 1.65
C HIS A 111 -4.51 22.44 0.12
N VAL A 112 -3.47 22.69 -0.67
CA VAL A 112 -3.52 22.55 -2.15
C VAL A 112 -3.80 21.10 -2.56
N CYS A 113 -3.15 20.13 -1.89
CA CYS A 113 -3.39 18.71 -2.16
C CYS A 113 -4.86 18.34 -1.87
N TYR A 114 -5.43 18.82 -0.76
CA TYR A 114 -6.84 18.59 -0.47
C TYR A 114 -7.75 19.27 -1.50
N SER A 115 -7.41 20.46 -2.01
CA SER A 115 -8.16 21.10 -3.09
C SER A 115 -8.20 20.21 -4.35
N ILE A 116 -7.04 19.67 -4.76
CA ILE A 116 -6.94 18.70 -5.86
C ILE A 116 -7.87 17.51 -5.61
N TRP A 117 -7.84 16.94 -4.40
CA TRP A 117 -8.69 15.79 -4.06
C TRP A 117 -10.17 16.11 -4.16
N HIS A 118 -10.60 17.28 -3.65
CA HIS A 118 -12.01 17.71 -3.69
C HIS A 118 -12.51 18.04 -5.09
N GLN A 119 -11.62 18.31 -6.04
CA GLN A 119 -11.96 18.60 -7.44
C GLN A 119 -11.70 17.40 -8.38
N SER A 120 -11.17 16.30 -7.83
CA SER A 120 -10.73 15.14 -8.61
C SER A 120 -11.84 14.52 -9.43
N SER A 121 -11.57 14.29 -10.72
CA SER A 121 -12.53 13.73 -11.68
C SER A 121 -12.20 12.30 -12.12
N GLY A 122 -11.00 11.82 -11.78
CA GLY A 122 -10.52 10.50 -12.20
C GLY A 122 -9.13 10.19 -11.68
N TYR A 123 -8.54 9.10 -12.17
CA TYR A 123 -7.25 8.60 -11.70
C TYR A 123 -6.08 9.58 -11.89
N GLU A 124 -6.09 10.40 -12.94
CA GLU A 124 -5.01 11.38 -13.14
C GLU A 124 -4.98 12.46 -12.04
N ASP A 125 -6.15 12.93 -11.60
CA ASP A 125 -6.26 13.92 -10.52
C ASP A 125 -6.00 13.26 -9.16
N LEU A 126 -6.43 12.01 -9.00
CA LEU A 126 -6.11 11.22 -7.80
C LEU A 126 -4.60 11.01 -7.64
N PHE A 127 -3.89 10.60 -8.70
CA PHE A 127 -2.43 10.45 -8.68
C PHE A 127 -1.72 11.78 -8.42
N LEU A 128 -2.28 12.90 -8.90
CA LEU A 128 -1.80 14.23 -8.56
C LEU A 128 -1.95 14.52 -7.06
N PHE A 129 -3.11 14.23 -6.48
CA PHE A 129 -3.35 14.36 -5.04
C PHE A 129 -2.37 13.51 -4.23
N GLU A 130 -2.21 12.23 -4.57
CA GLU A 130 -1.33 11.30 -3.85
C GLU A 130 0.12 11.75 -3.90
N SER A 131 0.62 12.12 -5.09
CA SER A 131 1.98 12.64 -5.25
C SER A 131 2.19 13.96 -4.50
N CYS A 132 1.18 14.82 -4.44
CA CYS A 132 1.18 16.06 -3.66
C CYS A 132 1.30 15.77 -2.16
N ILE A 133 0.42 14.92 -1.61
CA ILE A 133 0.45 14.53 -0.20
C ILE A 133 1.76 13.86 0.18
N ARG A 134 2.26 12.93 -0.65
CA ARG A 134 3.55 12.27 -0.42
C ARG A 134 4.72 13.26 -0.42
N SER A 135 4.61 14.35 -1.18
CA SER A 135 5.62 15.43 -1.16
C SER A 135 5.61 16.23 0.13
N ILE A 136 4.43 16.44 0.76
CA ILE A 136 4.31 17.07 2.08
C ILE A 136 4.82 16.16 3.19
N ILE A 137 4.47 14.87 3.15
CA ILE A 137 4.97 13.86 4.09
C ILE A 137 6.50 13.69 3.96
N GLY A 138 7.02 13.87 2.75
CA GLY A 138 8.42 13.73 2.38
C GLY A 138 8.83 12.27 2.18
N SER A 139 10.14 12.05 1.99
CA SER A 139 10.77 10.72 1.83
C SER A 139 10.81 9.90 3.12
N ARG A 140 10.03 10.27 4.13
CA ARG A 140 9.89 9.49 5.36
C ARG A 140 9.13 8.21 5.04
N ASN A 141 9.82 7.09 5.15
CA ASN A 141 9.26 5.76 5.04
C ASN A 141 9.09 5.09 6.41
N THR A 142 9.71 5.65 7.46
CA THR A 142 9.54 5.29 8.86
C THR A 142 8.96 6.47 9.63
N PHE A 143 7.99 6.19 10.50
CA PHE A 143 7.40 7.20 11.36
C PHE A 143 7.51 6.76 12.81
N ASP A 144 8.45 7.39 13.49
CA ASP A 144 8.49 7.43 14.94
C ASP A 144 7.50 8.51 15.37
N LYS A 145 6.72 8.28 16.43
CA LYS A 145 6.05 9.41 17.07
C LYS A 145 7.17 10.38 17.47
N CYS A 146 7.27 11.53 16.82
CA CYS A 146 7.99 12.65 17.40
C CYS A 146 7.22 12.99 18.67
N LEU A 147 7.90 12.88 19.82
CA LEU A 147 7.46 13.48 21.07
C LEU A 147 6.96 14.89 20.73
N GLN A 148 5.68 15.17 21.01
CA GLN A 148 5.23 16.56 21.03
C GLN A 148 6.21 17.33 21.95
N GLN A 149 6.52 18.57 21.57
CA GLN A 149 7.63 19.41 22.06
C GLN A 149 7.73 19.65 23.58
N GLN A 150 6.97 18.96 24.43
CA GLN A 150 7.02 19.08 25.89
C GLN A 150 7.65 17.88 26.63
N GLU A 151 7.97 16.76 25.98
CA GLU A 151 8.45 15.55 26.68
C GLU A 151 9.93 15.18 26.44
N ILE A 152 10.72 16.09 25.86
CA ILE A 152 12.17 15.86 25.63
C ILE A 152 12.94 15.73 26.96
N LEU A 153 12.43 16.28 28.07
CA LEU A 153 13.08 16.19 29.38
C LEU A 153 12.87 14.84 30.09
N VAL A 154 11.80 14.10 29.78
CA VAL A 154 11.48 12.83 30.47
C VAL A 154 12.24 11.65 29.83
N ALA A 155 12.39 11.65 28.50
CA ALA A 155 13.07 10.60 27.76
C ALA A 155 14.58 10.49 28.06
N LYS A 156 15.20 11.53 28.64
CA LYS A 156 16.62 11.51 29.02
C LYS A 156 16.89 10.77 30.34
N PHE A 157 15.85 10.55 31.16
CA PHE A 157 15.98 9.92 32.48
C PHE A 157 15.55 8.44 32.52
N PHE A 158 14.66 8.01 31.61
CA PHE A 158 14.25 6.61 31.51
C PHE A 158 14.93 5.92 30.33
N LYS A 159 15.87 5.03 30.64
CA LYS A 159 16.58 4.16 29.69
C LYS A 159 15.71 3.01 29.14
N GLU A 160 14.38 3.10 29.29
CA GLU A 160 13.43 2.04 28.97
C GLU A 160 12.39 2.52 27.95
N LYS A 161 12.34 1.80 26.81
CA LYS A 161 11.36 1.94 25.71
C LYS A 161 11.26 3.31 25.05
N ILE A 162 12.34 3.68 24.35
CA ILE A 162 12.29 4.65 23.25
C ILE A 162 11.22 4.19 22.24
N LEU A 163 10.38 5.15 21.83
CA LEU A 163 9.23 4.98 20.94
C LEU A 163 9.51 4.02 19.79
N ARG A 164 8.79 2.90 19.77
CA ARG A 164 8.79 1.98 18.63
C ARG A 164 8.17 2.71 17.44
N SER A 165 8.88 2.70 16.32
CA SER A 165 8.36 3.14 15.02
C SER A 165 7.02 2.46 14.78
N LYS A 166 5.99 3.22 14.44
CA LYS A 166 4.62 2.64 14.39
C LYS A 166 4.22 2.16 13.01
N PHE A 167 4.92 2.66 12.00
CA PHE A 167 4.52 2.52 10.61
C PHE A 167 5.76 2.50 9.73
N PHE A 168 5.78 1.56 8.78
CA PHE A 168 6.81 1.45 7.76
C PHE A 168 6.19 1.24 6.38
N VAL A 169 6.70 1.95 5.38
CA VAL A 169 6.38 1.72 3.96
C VAL A 169 7.58 1.13 3.27
N LEU A 170 7.46 -0.12 2.84
CA LEU A 170 8.47 -0.75 1.97
C LEU A 170 8.45 -0.09 0.60
N GLN A 171 9.56 0.55 0.23
CA GLN A 171 9.71 1.14 -1.10
C GLN A 171 10.29 0.09 -2.05
N GLY A 172 9.61 -0.15 -3.17
CA GLY A 172 10.11 -0.99 -4.28
C GLY A 172 10.45 -2.45 -3.92
N THR A 173 10.01 -2.92 -2.75
CA THR A 173 10.39 -4.22 -2.15
C THR A 173 9.23 -4.92 -1.46
N GLY A 174 7.99 -4.47 -1.69
CA GLY A 174 6.79 -5.13 -1.17
C GLY A 174 6.67 -6.59 -1.61
N TRP A 175 5.89 -7.38 -0.87
CA TRP A 175 5.61 -8.79 -1.17
C TRP A 175 4.63 -8.99 -2.33
N VAL A 176 3.91 -7.94 -2.71
CA VAL A 176 2.93 -7.93 -3.81
C VAL A 176 3.36 -6.88 -4.84
N ARG A 177 3.23 -7.23 -6.12
CA ARG A 177 3.24 -6.26 -7.22
C ARG A 177 2.14 -6.54 -8.22
N ASP A 178 1.70 -5.51 -8.93
CA ASP A 178 0.74 -5.65 -10.02
C ASP A 178 1.31 -6.52 -11.15
N ILE A 179 0.51 -7.44 -11.68
CA ILE A 179 0.95 -8.40 -12.71
C ILE A 179 1.24 -7.74 -14.06
N TRP A 180 0.47 -6.71 -14.43
CA TRP A 180 0.56 -6.07 -15.75
C TRP A 180 1.80 -5.19 -15.94
N ILE A 181 2.48 -4.78 -14.86
CA ILE A 181 3.65 -3.89 -14.95
C ILE A 181 4.87 -4.58 -15.57
N THR A 182 4.82 -5.90 -15.66
CA THR A 182 5.83 -6.75 -16.33
C THR A 182 5.21 -7.60 -17.44
N ASN A 183 4.04 -7.22 -17.97
CA ASN A 183 3.30 -8.02 -18.96
C ASN A 183 3.11 -9.48 -18.52
N SER A 184 2.71 -9.68 -17.25
CA SER A 184 2.54 -10.99 -16.63
C SER A 184 3.81 -11.83 -16.46
N LEU A 185 4.98 -11.32 -16.84
CA LEU A 185 6.24 -11.99 -16.57
C LEU A 185 6.56 -11.97 -15.09
N TRP A 186 7.03 -13.09 -14.54
CA TRP A 186 7.38 -13.21 -13.13
C TRP A 186 8.60 -14.10 -12.92
N SER A 187 9.22 -14.00 -11.75
CA SER A 187 10.40 -14.80 -11.40
C SER A 187 10.22 -15.46 -10.05
N TYR A 188 10.46 -16.76 -10.02
CA TYR A 188 10.42 -17.56 -8.79
C TYR A 188 11.39 -17.03 -7.73
N GLU A 189 12.58 -16.59 -8.12
CA GLU A 189 13.59 -16.08 -7.18
C GLU A 189 13.26 -14.71 -6.57
N ARG A 190 12.26 -14.00 -7.12
CA ARG A 190 11.95 -12.62 -6.78
C ARG A 190 10.54 -12.45 -6.23
N ASP A 191 9.56 -12.91 -6.99
CA ASP A 191 8.16 -12.59 -6.79
C ASP A 191 7.55 -13.56 -5.78
N PHE A 192 6.79 -13.00 -4.83
CA PHE A 192 6.03 -13.80 -3.87
C PHE A 192 4.55 -13.83 -4.23
N MET A 193 3.92 -12.65 -4.32
CA MET A 193 2.52 -12.52 -4.70
C MET A 193 2.34 -11.53 -5.85
N LEU A 194 1.31 -11.74 -6.68
CA LEU A 194 0.93 -10.85 -7.77
C LEU A 194 -0.51 -10.37 -7.59
N HIS A 195 -0.71 -9.07 -7.76
CA HIS A 195 -2.03 -8.42 -7.72
C HIS A 195 -2.61 -8.28 -9.15
N GLY A 196 -3.93 -8.33 -9.26
CA GLY A 196 -4.66 -8.26 -10.53
C GLY A 196 -4.92 -9.62 -11.17
N MET A 197 -4.98 -10.69 -10.38
CA MET A 197 -5.30 -12.04 -10.83
C MET A 197 -6.81 -12.29 -10.74
N LYS A 198 -7.60 -11.63 -11.61
CA LYS A 198 -9.06 -11.79 -11.65
C LYS A 198 -9.47 -12.92 -12.57
N GLU A 199 -10.50 -13.67 -12.19
CA GLU A 199 -11.05 -14.74 -13.03
C GLU A 199 -11.54 -14.21 -14.40
N SER A 200 -12.08 -12.99 -14.44
CA SER A 200 -12.50 -12.34 -15.69
C SER A 200 -11.35 -12.07 -16.67
N ASP A 201 -10.12 -11.98 -16.16
CA ASP A 201 -8.93 -11.63 -16.94
C ASP A 201 -8.20 -12.89 -17.40
N ARG A 202 -8.75 -14.07 -17.07
CA ARG A 202 -8.28 -15.35 -17.57
C ARG A 202 -8.51 -15.38 -19.07
N SER A 203 -7.42 -15.46 -19.84
CA SER A 203 -7.53 -15.80 -21.26
C SER A 203 -8.33 -17.09 -21.37
N ALA A 204 -9.35 -17.12 -22.24
CA ALA A 204 -10.27 -18.24 -22.37
C ALA A 204 -9.49 -19.54 -22.60
N VAL A 205 -9.27 -20.27 -21.51
CA VAL A 205 -8.86 -21.66 -21.58
C VAL A 205 -10.11 -22.40 -22.05
N PRO A 206 -10.04 -23.29 -23.06
CA PRO A 206 -11.22 -23.98 -23.58
C PRO A 206 -12.06 -24.54 -22.44
N ASP A 207 -13.36 -24.27 -22.49
CA ASP A 207 -14.33 -24.77 -21.51
C ASP A 207 -14.12 -26.27 -21.30
N GLY A 208 -13.85 -26.66 -20.06
CA GLY A 208 -13.60 -28.05 -19.67
C GLY A 208 -12.38 -28.26 -18.78
N ILE A 209 -11.32 -27.43 -18.87
CA ILE A 209 -10.11 -27.61 -18.05
C ILE A 209 -10.34 -27.28 -16.57
N PHE A 210 -11.17 -26.26 -16.28
CA PHE A 210 -11.48 -25.84 -14.91
C PHE A 210 -12.75 -26.46 -14.32
N SER A 211 -13.52 -27.22 -15.12
CA SER A 211 -14.65 -27.99 -14.60
C SER A 211 -14.25 -29.07 -13.60
N ALA A 212 -12.95 -29.38 -13.53
CA ALA A 212 -12.36 -30.35 -12.59
C ALA A 212 -11.65 -29.70 -11.38
N LEU A 213 -11.62 -28.37 -11.26
CA LEU A 213 -11.15 -27.70 -10.05
C LEU A 213 -12.31 -27.60 -9.03
N GLU A 214 -12.91 -28.74 -8.74
CA GLU A 214 -13.46 -28.96 -7.41
C GLU A 214 -12.31 -28.76 -6.42
N CYS A 215 -12.57 -28.15 -5.26
CA CYS A 215 -11.65 -28.17 -4.13
C CYS A 215 -11.46 -29.63 -3.69
N SER A 216 -10.60 -30.37 -4.39
CA SER A 216 -10.29 -31.75 -4.09
C SER A 216 -9.41 -31.77 -2.84
N SER A 217 -9.77 -32.64 -1.91
CA SER A 217 -8.93 -32.92 -0.75
C SER A 217 -7.77 -33.82 -1.21
N GLY A 218 -6.64 -33.22 -1.53
CA GLY A 218 -5.43 -33.90 -2.01
C GLY A 218 -4.21 -32.97 -2.02
N THR A 219 -3.04 -33.52 -2.35
CA THR A 219 -1.81 -32.74 -2.55
C THR A 219 -2.03 -31.82 -3.76
N VAL A 220 -2.25 -30.53 -3.52
CA VAL A 220 -2.40 -29.54 -4.59
C VAL A 220 -1.00 -29.25 -5.15
N GLU A 221 -0.74 -29.69 -6.38
CA GLU A 221 0.43 -29.25 -7.12
C GLU A 221 0.15 -27.89 -7.77
N TRP A 222 1.11 -26.98 -7.64
CA TRP A 222 1.01 -25.66 -8.25
C TRP A 222 1.30 -25.74 -9.75
N GLU A 223 0.30 -25.49 -10.58
CA GLU A 223 0.45 -25.42 -12.02
C GLU A 223 0.67 -23.98 -12.47
N TYR A 224 1.77 -23.76 -13.21
CA TYR A 224 2.13 -22.44 -13.72
C TYR A 224 2.31 -22.47 -15.24
N ASP A 225 1.95 -21.37 -15.91
CA ASP A 225 2.42 -21.14 -17.28
C ASP A 225 3.92 -20.82 -17.25
N VAL A 226 4.74 -21.82 -17.51
CA VAL A 226 6.21 -21.72 -17.50
C VAL A 226 6.76 -20.72 -18.52
N ARG A 227 5.99 -20.34 -19.54
CA ARG A 227 6.39 -19.32 -20.53
C ARG A 227 6.43 -17.92 -19.94
N LEU A 228 5.64 -17.67 -18.90
CA LEU A 228 5.60 -16.40 -18.18
C LEU A 228 6.67 -16.33 -17.08
N ARG A 229 7.34 -17.45 -16.77
CA ARG A 229 8.39 -17.50 -15.77
C ARG A 229 9.74 -17.17 -16.40
N VAL A 230 10.36 -16.08 -15.94
CA VAL A 230 11.64 -15.55 -16.46
C VAL A 230 12.68 -15.38 -15.34
N SER A 231 13.91 -15.03 -15.72
CA SER A 231 14.99 -14.78 -14.77
C SER A 231 14.70 -13.58 -13.89
N ARG A 232 15.23 -13.61 -12.65
CA ARG A 232 15.17 -12.47 -11.73
C ARG A 232 15.68 -11.18 -12.37
N SER A 233 16.82 -11.25 -13.06
CA SER A 233 17.43 -10.10 -13.73
C SER A 233 16.52 -9.43 -14.75
N MET A 234 15.70 -10.21 -15.47
CA MET A 234 14.76 -9.68 -16.45
C MET A 234 13.62 -8.91 -15.76
N VAL A 235 13.01 -9.50 -14.72
CA VAL A 235 11.96 -8.81 -13.96
C VAL A 235 12.52 -7.59 -13.25
N ASP A 236 13.71 -7.68 -12.65
CA ASP A 236 14.37 -6.57 -11.94
C ASP A 236 14.61 -5.38 -12.88
N LYS A 237 15.04 -5.64 -14.11
CA LYS A 237 15.17 -4.62 -15.15
C LYS A 237 13.82 -3.97 -15.48
N LEU A 238 12.76 -4.75 -15.72
CA LEU A 238 11.42 -4.21 -16.02
C LEU A 238 10.88 -3.32 -14.88
N LEU A 239 11.08 -3.74 -13.63
CA LEU A 239 10.66 -2.95 -12.46
C LEU A 239 11.52 -1.70 -12.26
N HIS A 240 12.81 -1.75 -12.59
CA HIS A 240 13.65 -0.57 -12.59
C HIS A 240 13.19 0.45 -13.65
N ASP A 241 12.92 0.01 -14.87
CA ASP A 241 12.43 0.85 -15.95
C ASP A 241 11.05 1.46 -15.58
N MET A 242 10.18 0.65 -14.96
CA MET A 242 8.90 1.12 -14.42
C MET A 242 9.10 2.19 -13.34
N ALA A 243 10.00 1.98 -12.39
CA ALA A 243 10.27 2.95 -11.32
C ALA A 243 10.78 4.30 -11.89
N GLN A 244 11.63 4.28 -12.92
CA GLN A 244 12.06 5.51 -13.60
C GLN A 244 10.90 6.20 -14.33
N ALA A 245 10.05 5.44 -15.01
CA ALA A 245 8.88 5.96 -15.72
C ALA A 245 7.82 6.52 -14.76
N VAL A 246 7.66 5.87 -13.60
CA VAL A 246 6.93 6.40 -12.45
C VAL A 246 7.58 7.72 -12.09
N GLU A 247 8.80 7.80 -11.57
CA GLU A 247 9.39 9.09 -11.10
C GLU A 247 9.24 10.25 -12.09
N LYS A 248 9.42 10.01 -13.40
CA LYS A 248 9.17 11.02 -14.44
C LYS A 248 7.72 11.51 -14.47
N ARG A 249 6.74 10.62 -14.34
CA ARG A 249 5.32 10.96 -14.19
C ARG A 249 5.05 11.74 -12.90
N ARG A 250 5.83 11.55 -11.81
CA ARG A 250 5.67 12.34 -10.57
C ARG A 250 5.92 13.79 -10.86
N TRP A 251 7.09 14.06 -11.44
CA TRP A 251 7.55 15.43 -11.69
C TRP A 251 6.60 16.17 -12.63
N LYS A 252 6.10 15.48 -13.65
CA LYS A 252 5.06 16.03 -14.53
C LYS A 252 3.75 16.32 -13.79
N SER A 253 3.33 15.42 -12.91
CA SER A 253 2.11 15.61 -12.11
C SER A 253 2.28 16.79 -11.17
N LEU A 254 3.38 16.85 -10.40
CA LEU A 254 3.65 17.94 -9.48
C LEU A 254 3.73 19.32 -10.14
N ALA A 255 4.15 19.41 -11.41
CA ALA A 255 4.09 20.65 -12.16
C ALA A 255 2.65 21.19 -12.34
N ARG A 256 1.63 20.31 -12.36
CA ARG A 256 0.21 20.68 -12.43
C ARG A 256 -0.32 21.27 -11.12
N VAL A 257 0.36 21.07 -9.98
CA VAL A 257 -0.03 21.66 -8.69
C VAL A 257 -0.09 23.19 -8.78
N HIS A 258 0.74 23.81 -9.61
CA HIS A 258 0.73 25.26 -9.83
C HIS A 258 -0.66 25.80 -10.23
N GLY A 259 -1.44 25.04 -11.00
CA GLY A 259 -2.79 25.44 -11.42
C GLY A 259 -3.77 25.60 -10.26
N TYR A 260 -3.52 24.93 -9.13
CA TYR A 260 -4.34 24.99 -7.92
C TYR A 260 -3.86 26.05 -6.91
N LEU A 261 -2.77 26.75 -7.22
CA LEU A 261 -2.27 27.87 -6.40
C LEU A 261 -3.04 29.18 -6.70
N GLY A 262 -3.66 29.28 -7.88
CA GLY A 262 -4.39 30.47 -8.32
C GLY A 262 -5.70 30.72 -7.56
N ASP A 263 -6.29 29.69 -6.98
CA ASP A 263 -7.53 29.77 -6.18
C ASP A 263 -7.30 30.28 -4.74
N LEU A 264 -6.06 30.66 -4.40
CA LEU A 264 -5.62 31.05 -3.04
C LEU A 264 -5.15 32.51 -2.94
N LEU A 265 -5.33 33.31 -3.99
CA LEU A 265 -5.09 34.77 -4.02
C LEU A 265 -6.40 35.52 -4.29
#